data_AF-A0A7S0Q564-F1
#
_entry.id   AF-A0A7S0Q564-F1
#
_cell.length_a   1.000
_cell.length_b   1.000
_cell.length_c   1.000
_cell.angle_alpha   90.00
_cell.angle_beta   90.00
_cell.angle_gamma   90.00
#
_symmetry.space_group_name_H-M   'P 1'
#
loop_
_entity.id
_entity.type
_entity.pdbx_description
1 polymer ?
#
loop_
_entity_poly.entity_id
_entity_poly.type
_entity_poly.pdbx_seq_one_letter_code
_entity_poly.pdbx_strand_id
1 'polypeptide(L)'
;MVAGEGIGDMAKHFMNKYGILCMKISSKYQLRRLCRATGARPLVKLEPVHPEDMGFCKRVFLRELGLDKVTVFEQDPKDDSQIATIILRGSTTSVLNDVER
;
A
#
# COMPACT_ATOMS: atom_id res chain seq x y z
N MET A 1 -7.51 4.23 3.70
CA MET A 1 -7.70 3.04 4.56
C MET A 1 -7.22 1.79 3.85
N VAL A 2 -6.47 0.94 4.54
CA VAL A 2 -6.03 -0.36 4.04
C VAL A 2 -6.62 -1.44 4.93
N ALA A 3 -7.32 -2.41 4.35
CA ALA A 3 -7.93 -3.53 5.07
C ALA A 3 -7.24 -4.84 4.69
N GLY A 4 -7.06 -5.73 5.67
CA GLY A 4 -6.59 -7.10 5.42
C GLY A 4 -7.67 -7.98 4.76
N GLU A 5 -8.93 -7.66 5.02
CA GLU A 5 -10.10 -8.42 4.58
C GLU A 5 -11.04 -7.60 3.68
N GLY A 6 -12.19 -8.18 3.35
CA GLY A 6 -13.22 -7.49 2.57
C GLY A 6 -13.78 -6.28 3.31
N ILE A 7 -14.00 -5.19 2.57
CA ILE A 7 -14.67 -3.99 3.08
C ILE A 7 -16.15 -4.09 2.65
N GLY A 8 -17.07 -3.93 3.61
CA GLY A 8 -18.51 -3.94 3.33
C GLY A 8 -18.95 -2.75 2.47
N ASP A 9 -20.03 -2.90 1.71
CA ASP A 9 -20.44 -1.89 0.73
C ASP A 9 -20.91 -0.57 1.35
N MET A 10 -21.57 -0.61 2.52
CA MET A 10 -21.89 0.61 3.26
C MET A 10 -20.61 1.38 3.67
N ALA A 11 -19.57 0.67 4.10
CA ALA A 11 -18.31 1.30 4.48
C ALA A 11 -17.62 1.96 3.27
N LYS A 12 -17.63 1.30 2.10
CA LYS A 12 -17.12 1.89 0.84
C LYS A 12 -17.92 3.14 0.44
N HIS A 13 -19.25 3.12 0.59
CA HIS A 13 -20.10 4.26 0.29
C HIS A 13 -19.71 5.49 1.14
N PHE A 14 -19.54 5.31 2.45
CA PHE A 14 -19.10 6.40 3.32
C PHE A 14 -17.68 6.87 2.97
N MET A 15 -16.74 5.96 2.72
CA MET A 15 -15.36 6.34 2.34
C MET A 15 -15.33 7.16 1.05
N ASN A 16 -16.10 6.77 0.03
CA ASN A 16 -16.22 7.53 -1.21
C ASN A 16 -16.82 8.91 -0.98
N LYS A 17 -17.85 9.02 -0.12
CA LYS A 17 -18.46 10.30 0.25
C LYS A 17 -17.44 11.26 0.89
N TYR A 18 -16.50 10.74 1.68
CA TYR A 18 -15.45 11.53 2.31
C TYR A 18 -14.14 11.61 1.50
N GLY A 19 -14.10 11.09 0.27
CA GLY A 19 -12.89 11.12 -0.58
C GLY A 19 -11.74 10.27 -0.04
N ILE A 20 -12.03 9.25 0.77
CA ILE A 20 -11.02 8.37 1.38
C ILE A 20 -10.78 7.16 0.47
N LEU A 21 -9.55 7.01 -0.03
CA LEU A 21 -9.13 5.80 -0.74
C LEU A 21 -9.23 4.59 0.19
N CYS A 22 -9.89 3.52 -0.28
CA CYS A 22 -9.93 2.24 0.40
C CYS A 22 -9.35 1.13 -0.47
N MET A 23 -8.55 0.24 0.12
CA MET A 23 -7.98 -0.90 -0.59
C MET A 23 -7.87 -2.14 0.30
N LYS A 24 -7.88 -3.30 -0.34
CA LYS A 24 -7.68 -4.61 0.32
C LYS A 24 -6.28 -5.15 0.01
N ILE A 25 -5.57 -5.58 1.04
CA ILE A 25 -4.31 -6.32 0.91
C ILE A 25 -4.47 -7.66 1.63
N SER A 26 -4.65 -8.75 0.89
CA SER A 26 -4.84 -10.10 1.44
C SER A 26 -3.56 -10.69 2.04
N SER A 27 -2.39 -10.27 1.56
CA SER A 27 -1.10 -10.79 2.04
C SER A 27 -0.67 -10.10 3.34
N LYS A 28 -0.60 -10.87 4.44
CA LYS A 28 -0.06 -10.43 5.74
C LYS A 28 1.35 -9.84 5.63
N TYR A 29 2.16 -10.36 4.71
CA TYR A 29 3.53 -9.89 4.49
C TYR A 29 3.55 -8.53 3.80
N GLN A 30 2.71 -8.32 2.79
CA GLN A 30 2.59 -7.03 2.13
C GLN A 30 2.03 -5.96 3.06
N LEU A 31 1.01 -6.29 3.86
CA LEU A 31 0.44 -5.35 4.82
C LEU A 31 1.48 -4.89 5.84
N ARG A 32 2.28 -5.81 6.41
CA ARG A 32 3.37 -5.46 7.33
C ARG A 32 4.45 -4.61 6.67
N ARG A 33 4.80 -4.88 5.41
CA ARG A 33 5.76 -4.05 4.66
C ARG A 33 5.22 -2.64 4.44
N LEU A 34 3.94 -2.50 4.09
CA LEU A 34 3.32 -1.19 3.91
C LEU A 34 3.32 -0.38 5.21
N CYS A 35 2.92 -0.99 6.33
CA CYS A 35 2.97 -0.36 7.66
C CYS A 35 4.38 0.12 8.01
N ARG A 36 5.41 -0.69 7.74
CA ARG A 36 6.81 -0.30 7.96
C ARG A 36 7.28 0.82 7.02
N ALA A 37 6.80 0.83 5.77
CA ALA A 37 7.17 1.84 4.79
C ALA A 37 6.53 3.21 5.07
N THR A 38 5.34 3.24 5.68
CA THR A 38 4.61 4.47 6.03
C THR A 38 4.71 4.88 7.50
N GLY A 39 5.26 4.01 8.37
CA GLY A 39 5.28 4.21 9.82
C GLY A 39 3.95 3.91 10.53
N ALA A 40 2.92 3.43 9.83
CA ALA A 40 1.62 3.13 10.43
C ALA A 40 1.65 1.91 11.36
N ARG A 41 0.81 1.93 12.41
CA ARG A 41 0.57 0.76 13.27
C ARG A 41 -0.70 0.03 12.84
N PRO A 42 -0.64 -1.29 12.56
CA PRO A 42 -1.83 -2.04 12.18
C PRO A 42 -2.76 -2.24 13.39
N LEU A 43 -4.02 -1.85 13.25
CA LEU A 43 -5.05 -2.01 14.28
C LEU A 43 -5.96 -3.20 13.94
N VAL A 44 -6.32 -3.98 14.97
CA VAL A 44 -7.21 -5.15 14.82
C VAL A 44 -8.68 -4.76 15.01
N LYS A 45 -8.93 -3.73 15.83
CA LYS A 45 -10.27 -3.24 16.15
C LYS A 45 -10.58 -1.97 15.39
N LEU A 46 -11.87 -1.77 15.10
CA LEU A 46 -12.39 -0.54 14.53
C LEU A 46 -12.65 0.47 15.66
N GLU A 47 -11.57 1.02 16.18
CA GLU A 47 -11.58 2.10 17.16
C GLU A 47 -11.09 3.40 16.49
N PRO A 48 -11.46 4.58 17.01
CA PRO A 48 -10.91 5.84 16.52
C PRO A 48 -9.38 5.79 16.51
N VAL A 49 -8.79 6.05 15.34
CA VAL A 49 -7.34 5.94 15.14
C VAL A 49 -6.65 7.11 15.83
N HIS A 50 -5.68 6.81 16.70
CA HIS A 50 -4.85 7.85 17.31
C HIS A 50 -3.84 8.39 16.28
N PRO A 51 -3.45 9.68 16.37
CA PRO A 51 -2.44 10.25 15.48
C PRO A 51 -1.13 9.48 15.44
N GLU A 52 -0.74 8.85 16.55
CA GLU A 52 0.47 8.03 16.69
C GLU A 52 0.44 6.71 15.90
N ASP A 53 -0.76 6.22 15.58
CA ASP A 53 -0.94 4.98 14.81
C ASP A 53 -1.03 5.25 13.30
N MET A 54 -1.21 6.52 12.91
CA MET A 54 -1.30 6.93 11.51
C MET A 54 0.09 6.98 10.87
N GLY A 55 0.23 6.33 9.73
CA GLY A 55 1.41 6.50 8.87
C GLY A 55 1.26 7.68 7.92
N PHE A 56 2.39 8.10 7.36
CA PHE A 56 2.45 9.15 6.36
C PHE A 56 2.91 8.59 5.01
N CYS A 57 2.41 9.22 3.95
CA CYS A 57 2.83 8.97 2.58
C CYS A 57 2.54 10.25 1.78
N LYS A 58 3.54 10.74 1.06
CA LYS A 58 3.42 12.00 0.31
C LYS A 58 2.37 11.92 -0.78
N ARG A 59 2.36 10.83 -1.55
CA ARG A 59 1.43 10.67 -2.66
C ARG A 59 1.07 9.20 -2.86
N VAL A 60 -0.22 8.96 -3.11
CA VAL A 60 -0.73 7.66 -3.55
C VAL A 60 -1.41 7.84 -4.88
N PHE A 61 -0.98 7.10 -5.89
CA PHE A 61 -1.52 7.19 -7.25
C PHE A 61 -1.48 5.85 -7.95
N LEU A 62 -2.28 5.73 -9.01
CA LEU A 62 -2.29 4.56 -9.87
C LEU A 62 -1.33 4.78 -11.02
N ARG A 63 -0.48 3.79 -11.29
CA ARG A 63 0.48 3.78 -12.41
C ARG A 63 0.24 2.55 -13.27
N GLU A 64 0.26 2.76 -14.58
CA GLU A 64 0.23 1.66 -15.54
C GLU A 64 1.65 1.17 -15.81
N LEU A 65 1.87 -0.13 -15.61
CA LEU A 65 3.14 -0.82 -15.87
C LEU A 65 2.87 -1.99 -16.81
N GLY A 66 3.08 -1.77 -18.11
CA GLY A 66 2.72 -2.76 -19.12
C GLY A 66 1.20 -2.87 -19.23
N LEU A 67 0.66 -4.06 -18.96
CA LEU A 67 -0.78 -4.32 -18.97
C LEU A 67 -1.43 -4.17 -17.58
N ASP A 68 -0.62 -4.05 -16.53
CA ASP A 68 -1.09 -4.04 -15.15
C ASP A 68 -1.20 -2.61 -14.59
N LYS A 69 -2.23 -2.42 -13.76
CA LYS A 69 -2.44 -1.20 -12.97
C LYS A 69 -1.94 -1.44 -11.55
N VAL A 70 -0.94 -0.67 -11.13
CA VAL A 70 -0.37 -0.75 -9.79
C VAL A 70 -0.64 0.51 -9.00
N THR A 71 -0.94 0.36 -7.71
CA THR A 71 -1.04 1.47 -6.78
C THR A 71 0.34 1.75 -6.18
N VAL A 72 0.86 2.96 -6.41
CA VAL A 72 2.17 3.39 -5.93
C VAL A 72 1.99 4.25 -4.69
N PHE A 73 2.71 3.88 -3.63
CA PHE A 73 2.90 4.68 -2.42
C PHE A 73 4.26 5.37 -2.51
N GLU A 74 4.26 6.67 -2.77
CA GLU A 74 5.47 7.48 -2.92
C GLU A 74 5.74 8.25 -1.63
N GLN A 75 6.91 7.99 -1.04
CA GLN A 75 7.42 8.68 0.15
C GLN A 75 8.25 9.90 -0.25
N ASP A 76 8.38 10.88 0.65
CA ASP A 76 9.33 11.97 0.42
C ASP A 76 10.76 11.45 0.61
N PRO A 77 11.75 11.87 -0.21
CA PRO A 77 13.15 11.50 0.00
C PRO A 77 13.72 11.88 1.37
N LYS A 78 13.08 12.83 2.07
CA LYS A 78 13.46 13.25 3.42
C LYS A 78 12.86 12.36 4.51
N ASP A 79 11.85 11.56 4.18
CA ASP A 79 11.23 10.63 5.13
C ASP A 79 12.05 9.35 5.19
N ASP A 80 12.33 8.89 6.41
CA ASP A 80 13.16 7.71 6.65
C ASP A 80 12.36 6.43 6.36
N SER A 81 12.25 6.07 5.08
CA SER A 81 11.52 4.87 4.67
C SER A 81 12.40 3.63 4.78
N GLN A 82 12.03 2.72 5.67
CA GLN A 82 12.79 1.49 5.90
C GLN A 82 12.72 0.47 4.75
N ILE A 83 11.82 0.66 3.77
CA ILE A 83 11.53 -0.33 2.73
C ILE A 83 11.36 0.40 1.39
N ALA A 84 12.15 0.00 0.41
CA ALA A 84 12.00 0.41 -0.98
C ALA A 84 11.47 -0.74 -1.84
N THR A 85 10.71 -0.42 -2.88
CA THR A 85 10.27 -1.38 -3.91
C THR A 85 11.00 -1.06 -5.21
N ILE A 86 11.71 -2.04 -5.76
CA ILE A 86 12.38 -1.93 -7.06
C ILE A 86 11.51 -2.64 -8.10
N ILE A 87 11.24 -1.95 -9.22
CA ILE A 87 10.50 -2.53 -10.34
C ILE A 87 11.51 -3.03 -11.37
N LEU A 88 11.61 -4.35 -11.51
CA LEU A 88 12.41 -4.99 -12.55
C LEU A 88 11.56 -5.14 -13.83
N ARG A 89 12.13 -4.80 -14.98
CA ARG A 89 11.51 -4.96 -16.31
C ARG A 89 12.46 -5.73 -17.21
N GLY A 90 11.93 -6.74 -17.90
CA GLY A 90 12.70 -7.65 -18.74
C GLY A 90 11.83 -8.25 -19.84
N SER A 91 12.47 -8.79 -20.87
CA SER A 91 11.79 -9.37 -22.04
C SER A 91 11.18 -10.74 -21.76
N THR A 92 11.77 -11.52 -20.85
CA THR A 92 11.27 -12.84 -20.44
C THR A 92 11.28 -12.98 -18.92
N THR A 93 10.36 -13.79 -18.40
CA THR A 93 10.27 -14.10 -16.97
C THR A 93 11.50 -14.82 -16.44
N SER A 94 12.14 -15.65 -17.29
CA SER A 94 13.39 -16.34 -16.94
C SER A 94 14.51 -15.37 -16.58
N VAL A 95 14.73 -14.33 -17.39
CA VAL A 95 15.76 -13.29 -17.11
C VAL A 95 15.43 -12.51 -15.84
N LEU A 96 14.14 -12.20 -15.60
CA LEU A 96 13.71 -11.50 -14.39
C LEU A 96 13.99 -12.31 -13.12
N ASN A 97 13.70 -13.62 -13.16
CA ASN A 97 13.94 -14.51 -12.02
C ASN A 97 15.44 -14.66 -11.70
N ASP A 98 16.30 -14.65 -12.72
CA ASP A 98 17.75 -14.69 -12.52
C ASP A 98 18.29 -13.39 -11.91
N VAL A 99 17.69 -12.24 -12.20
CA VAL A 99 18.08 -10.93 -11.65
C VAL A 99 17.54 -10.68 -10.23
N GLU A 100 16.42 -11.32 -9.85
CA GLU A 100 15.84 -11.21 -8.50
C GLU A 100 16.64 -12.00 -7.45
N ARG A 101 17.40 -13.02 -7.86
CA ARG A 101 18.24 -13.86 -6.98
C ARG A 101 19.45 -13.11 -6.43
#